data_AF-A0AAD7CNW1-F1
#
_entry.id   AF-A0AAD7CNW1-F1
#
_cell.length_a   1.000
_cell.length_b   1.000
_cell.length_c   1.000
_cell.angle_alpha   90.00
_cell.angle_beta   90.00
_cell.angle_gamma   90.00
#
_symmetry.space_group_name_H-M   'P 1'
#
loop_
_entity.id
_entity.type
_entity.pdbx_description
1 polymer ?
#
loop_
_entity_poly.entity_id
_entity_poly.type
_entity_poly.pdbx_seq_one_letter_code
_entity_poly.pdbx_strand_id
1 'polypeptide(L)'
;MRLYLISLTLLILSRRSEGTAQAPWDVRRPNRTAGVSPAVHFAGGDAAQRSQLEQALGDAALLASKGIPINFNMYAAMEFFGALGYIIGTSYERIIQDNFARAAPHSTDAGYVNLTCDDPAQRCGSPTTAAYNAESGAYPALAFCPLFFQQRSMAEAIRYAADPDGGGHRWDLRNYDHNQALIVLHHIMHINAVGQPPITDVNTTYHGGENRALGPKYWKYLGIENERDNVAQTIRNADTCAQYAMGDNRLVSSSC
;
A
#
# COMPACT_ATOMS: atom_id res chain seq x y z
N MET A 1 -3.77 -32.27 -62.44
CA MET A 1 -3.65 -31.79 -61.05
C MET A 1 -4.30 -30.40 -61.00
N ARG A 2 -5.47 -30.28 -60.36
CA ARG A 2 -6.27 -29.04 -60.33
C ARG A 2 -5.90 -28.22 -59.09
N LEU A 3 -5.45 -26.98 -59.30
CA LEU A 3 -5.24 -25.98 -58.25
C LEU A 3 -6.57 -25.30 -57.93
N TYR A 4 -7.04 -25.41 -56.69
CA TYR A 4 -8.16 -24.62 -56.17
C TYR A 4 -7.60 -23.37 -55.49
N LEU A 5 -7.87 -22.20 -56.06
CA LEU A 5 -7.75 -20.91 -55.37
C LEU A 5 -9.01 -20.71 -54.53
N ILE A 6 -8.85 -20.68 -53.20
CA ILE A 6 -9.90 -20.25 -52.27
C ILE A 6 -9.63 -18.78 -51.93
N SER A 7 -10.52 -17.91 -52.39
CA SER A 7 -10.51 -16.48 -52.10
C SER A 7 -11.18 -16.23 -50.74
N LEU A 8 -10.43 -15.78 -49.75
CA LEU A 8 -10.93 -15.45 -48.42
C LEU A 8 -11.23 -13.94 -48.36
N THR A 9 -12.49 -13.56 -48.55
CA THR A 9 -12.95 -12.17 -48.38
C THR A 9 -13.19 -11.89 -46.91
N LEU A 10 -12.34 -11.08 -46.29
CA LEU A 10 -12.49 -10.62 -44.90
C LEU A 10 -13.50 -9.46 -44.87
N LEU A 11 -14.69 -9.70 -44.32
CA LEU A 11 -15.71 -8.67 -44.09
C LEU A 11 -15.53 -8.10 -42.68
N ILE A 12 -14.89 -6.93 -42.58
CA ILE A 12 -14.80 -6.16 -41.33
C ILE A 12 -16.06 -5.30 -41.22
N LEU A 13 -17.04 -5.77 -40.46
CA LEU A 13 -18.17 -4.95 -40.01
C LEU A 13 -17.77 -4.24 -38.71
N SER A 14 -17.32 -2.99 -38.84
CA SER A 14 -17.21 -2.04 -37.74
C SER A 14 -18.62 -1.55 -37.36
N ARG A 15 -19.16 -2.05 -36.25
CA ARG A 15 -20.23 -1.37 -35.50
C ARG A 15 -19.58 -0.65 -34.33
N ARG A 16 -19.35 0.66 -34.47
CA ARG A 16 -19.20 1.58 -33.34
C ARG A 16 -20.56 1.72 -32.67
N SER A 17 -20.75 1.08 -31.52
CA SER A 17 -21.76 1.53 -30.56
C SER A 17 -21.13 2.66 -29.73
N GLU A 18 -21.61 3.88 -29.91
CA GLU A 18 -21.38 5.00 -29.00
C GLU A 18 -22.18 4.74 -27.70
N GLY A 19 -21.67 3.80 -26.90
CA GLY A 19 -22.03 3.71 -25.49
C GLY A 19 -21.05 4.60 -24.73
N THR A 20 -21.56 5.62 -24.04
CA THR A 20 -20.79 6.38 -23.06
C THR A 20 -20.21 5.40 -22.04
N ALA A 21 -18.93 5.05 -22.22
CA ALA A 21 -18.19 4.19 -21.30
C ALA A 21 -18.04 4.95 -19.98
N GLN A 22 -18.93 4.65 -19.04
CA GLN A 22 -18.79 5.03 -17.65
C GLN A 22 -17.48 4.41 -17.15
N ALA A 23 -16.58 5.27 -16.67
CA ALA A 23 -15.23 4.86 -16.33
C ALA A 23 -15.25 3.68 -15.33
N PRO A 24 -14.47 2.62 -15.52
CA PRO A 24 -14.49 1.40 -14.69
C PRO A 24 -13.97 1.60 -13.25
N TRP A 25 -13.71 2.85 -12.85
CA TRP A 25 -13.24 3.26 -11.53
C TRP A 25 -14.35 3.49 -10.50
N ASP A 26 -15.60 3.12 -10.81
CA ASP A 26 -16.63 2.98 -9.80
C ASP A 26 -16.32 1.72 -8.96
N VAL A 27 -15.21 1.79 -8.22
CA VAL A 27 -15.04 1.06 -6.97
C VAL A 27 -16.25 1.48 -6.18
N ARG A 28 -17.32 0.67 -6.27
CA ARG A 28 -18.50 0.82 -5.43
C ARG A 28 -17.94 1.02 -4.04
N ARG A 29 -18.02 2.25 -3.55
CA ARG A 29 -17.59 2.57 -2.20
C ARG A 29 -18.28 1.51 -1.36
N PRO A 30 -17.56 0.72 -0.53
CA PRO A 30 -18.24 -0.17 0.40
C PRO A 30 -19.32 0.67 1.05
N ASN A 31 -20.55 0.16 0.95
CA ASN A 31 -21.76 0.90 1.28
C ASN A 31 -21.50 1.65 2.58
N ARG A 32 -21.60 2.99 2.57
CA ARG A 32 -21.25 3.89 3.69
C ARG A 32 -22.08 3.65 4.98
N THR A 33 -22.86 2.57 4.99
CA THR A 33 -23.73 2.08 6.05
C THR A 33 -23.23 0.80 6.72
N ALA A 34 -22.09 0.22 6.31
CA ALA A 34 -21.36 -0.70 7.18
C ALA A 34 -20.79 0.13 8.33
N GLY A 35 -21.53 0.19 9.43
CA GLY A 35 -21.21 1.00 10.60
C GLY A 35 -19.74 0.87 10.96
N VAL A 36 -19.07 2.02 11.07
CA VAL A 36 -17.74 2.12 11.68
C VAL A 36 -17.80 1.34 12.99
N SER A 37 -16.95 0.32 13.10
CA SER A 37 -16.76 -0.46 14.33
C SER A 37 -16.61 0.49 15.52
N PRO A 38 -17.16 0.19 16.70
CA PRO A 38 -17.33 1.15 17.80
C PRO A 38 -16.04 1.89 18.17
N ALA A 39 -15.93 3.14 17.70
CA ALA A 39 -15.06 4.23 18.12
C ALA A 39 -13.54 3.97 18.13
N VAL A 40 -12.90 4.06 16.95
CA VAL A 40 -11.47 4.38 16.89
C VAL A 40 -11.24 5.59 17.80
N HIS A 41 -10.32 5.46 18.74
CA HIS A 41 -10.06 6.51 19.72
C HIS A 41 -9.32 7.65 19.03
N PHE A 42 -10.07 8.67 18.59
CA PHE A 42 -9.53 9.90 18.06
C PHE A 42 -9.26 10.91 19.18
N ALA A 43 -8.00 11.26 19.39
CA ALA A 43 -7.59 12.38 20.24
C ALA A 43 -7.18 13.58 19.39
N GLY A 44 -7.61 14.78 19.80
CA GLY A 44 -7.34 16.02 19.07
C GLY A 44 -8.05 16.14 17.72
N GLY A 45 -7.56 17.08 16.90
CA GLY A 45 -7.94 17.31 15.50
C GLY A 45 -9.34 17.88 15.26
N ASP A 46 -9.49 18.61 14.15
CA ASP A 46 -10.79 19.07 13.68
C ASP A 46 -11.59 17.97 12.95
N ALA A 47 -12.84 18.27 12.58
CA ALA A 47 -13.71 17.31 11.89
C ALA A 47 -13.16 16.87 10.52
N ALA A 48 -12.43 17.74 9.82
CA ALA A 48 -11.85 17.41 8.52
C ALA A 48 -10.66 16.45 8.67
N GLN A 49 -9.79 16.68 9.66
CA GLN A 49 -8.68 15.79 9.98
C GLN A 49 -9.18 14.40 10.38
N ARG A 50 -10.22 14.32 11.23
CA ARG A 50 -10.85 13.05 11.62
C ARG A 50 -11.40 12.30 10.41
N SER A 51 -12.14 12.99 9.54
CA SER A 51 -12.68 12.36 8.33
C SER A 51 -11.58 11.84 7.39
N GLN A 52 -10.44 12.53 7.28
CA GLN A 52 -9.31 12.04 6.48
C GLN A 52 -8.66 10.80 7.10
N LEU A 53 -8.49 10.76 8.42
CA LEU A 53 -7.95 9.59 9.11
C LEU A 53 -8.88 8.37 9.01
N GLU A 54 -10.18 8.55 9.19
CA GLU A 54 -11.16 7.47 9.00
C GLU A 54 -11.11 6.91 7.58
N GLN A 55 -11.02 7.79 6.57
CA GLN A 55 -10.85 7.36 5.19
C GLN A 55 -9.53 6.60 5.00
N ALA A 56 -8.41 7.13 5.50
CA ALA A 56 -7.10 6.54 5.35
C ALA A 56 -7.00 5.16 6.04
N LEU A 57 -7.66 4.98 7.19
CA LEU A 57 -7.80 3.70 7.87
C LEU A 57 -8.57 2.68 7.02
N GLY A 58 -9.74 3.07 6.50
CA GLY A 58 -10.53 2.20 5.62
C GLY A 58 -9.76 1.81 4.35
N ASP A 59 -9.04 2.76 3.76
CA ASP A 59 -8.19 2.53 2.59
C ASP A 59 -6.99 1.61 2.93
N ALA A 60 -6.34 1.79 4.09
CA ALA A 60 -5.26 0.93 4.57
C ALA A 60 -5.73 -0.52 4.81
N ALA A 61 -6.91 -0.69 5.40
CA ALA A 61 -7.54 -2.00 5.58
C ALA A 61 -7.84 -2.66 4.23
N LEU A 62 -8.28 -1.88 3.25
CA LEU A 62 -8.50 -2.36 1.89
C LEU A 62 -7.17 -2.80 1.25
N LEU A 63 -6.11 -2.02 1.39
CA LEU A 63 -4.77 -2.38 0.91
C LEU A 63 -4.30 -3.70 1.56
N ALA A 64 -4.38 -3.79 2.89
CA ALA A 64 -3.94 -4.97 3.62
C ALA A 64 -4.73 -6.23 3.27
N SER A 65 -6.06 -6.12 3.14
CA SER A 65 -6.93 -7.25 2.79
C SER A 65 -6.73 -7.73 1.35
N LYS A 66 -6.48 -6.81 0.41
CA LYS A 66 -6.20 -7.17 -0.98
C LYS A 66 -4.82 -7.79 -1.18
N GLY A 67 -3.89 -7.54 -0.26
CA GLY A 67 -2.63 -8.28 -0.20
C GLY A 67 -2.81 -9.77 0.13
N ILE A 68 -4.02 -10.26 0.43
CA ILE A 68 -4.27 -11.65 0.84
C ILE A 68 -5.19 -12.36 -0.17
N PRO A 69 -4.86 -13.60 -0.61
CA PRO A 69 -3.56 -14.25 -0.42
C PRO A 69 -2.51 -13.59 -1.33
N ILE A 70 -1.31 -13.36 -0.78
CA ILE A 70 -0.16 -12.88 -1.54
C ILE A 70 0.14 -13.86 -2.67
N ASN A 71 0.20 -13.37 -3.91
CA ASN A 71 0.63 -14.18 -5.03
C ASN A 71 2.16 -14.07 -5.19
N PHE A 72 2.88 -14.94 -4.49
CA PHE A 72 4.34 -15.00 -4.59
C PHE A 72 4.87 -15.38 -5.98
N ASN A 73 4.01 -15.81 -6.92
CA ASN A 73 4.41 -16.07 -8.31
C ASN A 73 4.35 -14.82 -9.20
N MET A 74 4.07 -13.64 -8.65
CA MET A 74 4.03 -12.37 -9.40
C MET A 74 5.35 -11.61 -9.33
N TYR A 75 5.67 -10.89 -10.41
CA TYR A 75 6.81 -9.99 -10.47
C TYR A 75 6.83 -8.97 -9.32
N ALA A 76 5.67 -8.51 -8.88
CA ALA A 76 5.56 -7.62 -7.72
C ALA A 76 6.17 -8.27 -6.46
N ALA A 77 5.79 -9.50 -6.11
CA ALA A 77 6.34 -10.15 -4.91
C ALA A 77 7.87 -10.27 -4.96
N MET A 78 8.44 -10.57 -6.13
CA MET A 78 9.89 -10.60 -6.32
C MET A 78 10.52 -9.20 -6.19
N GLU A 79 9.88 -8.18 -6.74
CA GLU A 79 10.37 -6.79 -6.70
C GLU A 79 10.41 -6.23 -5.29
N PHE A 80 9.40 -6.54 -4.46
CA PHE A 80 9.28 -6.03 -3.10
C PHE A 80 10.04 -6.88 -2.07
N PHE A 81 9.90 -8.20 -2.11
CA PHE A 81 10.43 -9.06 -1.07
C PHE A 81 11.80 -9.68 -1.43
N GLY A 82 12.26 -9.53 -2.66
CA GLY A 82 13.54 -10.06 -3.15
C GLY A 82 13.41 -11.46 -3.75
N ALA A 83 14.52 -12.22 -3.76
CA ALA A 83 14.55 -13.55 -4.38
C ALA A 83 13.55 -14.53 -3.73
N LEU A 84 12.53 -14.89 -4.51
CA LEU A 84 11.44 -15.77 -4.10
C LEU A 84 11.90 -17.17 -3.68
N GLY A 85 13.06 -17.64 -4.16
CA GLY A 85 13.67 -18.92 -3.74
C GLY A 85 14.02 -18.98 -2.25
N TYR A 86 14.14 -17.83 -1.58
CA TYR A 86 14.29 -17.75 -0.13
C TYR A 86 12.96 -17.62 0.62
N ILE A 87 11.85 -17.37 -0.08
CA ILE A 87 10.54 -17.06 0.52
C ILE A 87 9.61 -18.27 0.39
N ILE A 88 9.39 -18.74 -0.84
CA ILE A 88 8.42 -19.78 -1.16
C ILE A 88 8.79 -21.09 -0.44
N GLY A 89 7.82 -21.67 0.27
CA GLY A 89 8.00 -22.91 1.03
C GLY A 89 8.81 -22.76 2.32
N THR A 90 9.12 -21.53 2.75
CA THR A 90 9.83 -21.24 3.99
C THR A 90 8.92 -20.59 5.03
N SER A 91 9.44 -20.30 6.23
CA SER A 91 8.69 -19.54 7.24
C SER A 91 8.39 -18.11 6.82
N TYR A 92 9.16 -17.53 5.89
CA TYR A 92 8.97 -16.15 5.43
C TYR A 92 7.64 -15.95 4.69
N GLU A 93 7.26 -16.88 3.83
CA GLU A 93 5.97 -16.85 3.13
C GLU A 93 4.80 -16.71 4.11
N ARG A 94 4.77 -17.55 5.16
CA ARG A 94 3.75 -17.48 6.20
C ARG A 94 3.83 -16.19 7.02
N ILE A 95 5.04 -15.74 7.38
CA ILE A 95 5.23 -14.48 8.12
C ILE A 95 4.59 -13.30 7.38
N ILE A 96 4.84 -13.18 6.08
CA ILE A 96 4.31 -12.07 5.30
C ILE A 96 2.77 -12.16 5.22
N GLN A 97 2.22 -13.34 4.89
CA GLN A 97 0.77 -13.57 4.86
C GLN A 97 0.10 -13.24 6.20
N ASP A 98 0.68 -13.71 7.30
CA ASP A 98 0.17 -13.51 8.64
C ASP A 98 0.22 -12.01 9.04
N ASN A 99 1.26 -11.27 8.65
CA ASN A 99 1.37 -9.84 8.91
C ASN A 99 0.23 -9.06 8.21
N PHE A 100 -0.05 -9.34 6.93
CA PHE A 100 -1.18 -8.72 6.25
C PHE A 100 -2.54 -9.12 6.85
N ALA A 101 -2.69 -10.40 7.21
CA ALA A 101 -3.90 -10.91 7.84
C ALA A 101 -4.19 -10.25 9.19
N ARG A 102 -3.14 -9.90 9.95
CA ARG A 102 -3.27 -9.10 11.17
C ARG A 102 -3.49 -7.62 10.87
N ALA A 103 -2.81 -7.04 9.88
CA ALA A 103 -2.93 -5.61 9.58
C ALA A 103 -4.35 -5.21 9.14
N ALA A 104 -5.03 -6.05 8.36
CA ALA A 104 -6.36 -5.75 7.83
C ALA A 104 -7.41 -5.43 8.92
N PRO A 105 -7.67 -6.29 9.94
CA PRO A 105 -8.61 -5.96 11.00
C PRO A 105 -8.12 -4.80 11.89
N HIS A 106 -6.82 -4.70 12.17
CA HIS A 106 -6.24 -3.63 13.00
C HIS A 106 -6.32 -2.25 12.33
N SER A 107 -6.60 -2.19 11.04
CA SER A 107 -6.84 -0.95 10.29
C SER A 107 -8.29 -0.46 10.38
N THR A 108 -9.21 -1.24 10.96
CA THR A 108 -10.65 -0.86 11.09
C THR A 108 -11.20 -1.07 12.49
N ASP A 109 -10.51 -1.81 13.34
CA ASP A 109 -10.97 -2.13 14.68
C ASP A 109 -10.44 -1.12 15.70
N ALA A 110 -11.41 -0.40 16.26
CA ALA A 110 -11.29 0.63 17.26
C ALA A 110 -10.53 0.25 18.53
N GLY A 111 -10.56 -1.03 18.90
CA GLY A 111 -9.97 -1.51 20.15
C GLY A 111 -8.45 -1.66 20.12
N TYR A 112 -7.80 -1.43 18.98
CA TYR A 112 -6.40 -1.82 18.80
C TYR A 112 -5.43 -0.66 18.70
N VAL A 113 -5.86 0.52 18.25
CA VAL A 113 -4.97 1.65 18.00
C VAL A 113 -5.65 2.96 18.39
N ASN A 114 -4.95 3.80 19.16
CA ASN A 114 -5.35 5.19 19.39
C ASN A 114 -4.81 6.06 18.25
N LEU A 115 -5.66 6.81 17.56
CA LEU A 115 -5.20 7.79 16.57
C LEU A 115 -5.23 9.18 17.18
N THR A 116 -4.13 9.91 17.09
CA THR A 116 -4.08 11.28 17.61
C THR A 116 -3.59 12.25 16.55
N CYS A 117 -4.22 13.42 16.50
CA CYS A 117 -3.74 14.58 15.75
C CYS A 117 -2.83 15.48 16.60
N ASP A 118 -2.71 15.19 17.89
CA ASP A 118 -1.80 15.89 18.78
C ASP A 118 -0.37 15.35 18.57
N ASP A 119 0.63 16.17 18.92
CA ASP A 119 2.05 15.79 18.89
C ASP A 119 2.60 15.60 20.32
N PRO A 120 2.14 14.58 21.06
CA PRO A 120 2.48 14.42 22.48
C PRO A 120 3.98 14.19 22.71
N ALA A 121 4.70 13.71 21.69
CA ALA A 121 6.14 13.45 21.77
C ALA A 121 6.99 14.55 21.09
N GLN A 122 6.37 15.63 20.61
CA GLN A 122 7.02 16.75 19.93
C GLN A 122 7.89 16.32 18.73
N ARG A 123 7.44 15.31 17.98
CA ARG A 123 8.16 14.73 16.82
C ARG A 123 7.69 15.28 15.48
N CYS A 124 6.59 16.04 15.44
CA CYS A 124 6.11 16.70 14.22
C CYS A 124 6.91 17.95 13.84
N GLY A 125 7.94 18.32 14.61
CA GLY A 125 8.85 19.41 14.28
C GLY A 125 9.77 19.14 13.08
N SER A 126 9.89 17.88 12.64
CA SER A 126 10.64 17.54 11.43
C SER A 126 9.79 17.74 10.17
N PRO A 127 10.32 18.39 9.11
CA PRO A 127 9.58 18.64 7.88
C PRO A 127 9.29 17.36 7.07
N THR A 128 9.85 16.22 7.45
CA THR A 128 9.68 14.93 6.76
C THR A 128 8.80 13.95 7.54
N THR A 129 8.39 14.26 8.77
CA THR A 129 7.60 13.35 9.58
C THR A 129 6.12 13.52 9.25
N ALA A 130 5.53 12.52 8.59
CA ALA A 130 4.09 12.49 8.34
C ALA A 130 3.32 11.91 9.52
N ALA A 131 3.83 10.86 10.14
CA ALA A 131 3.27 10.26 11.34
C ALA A 131 4.36 9.50 12.11
N TYR A 132 4.03 9.06 13.32
CA TYR A 132 4.91 8.21 14.12
C TYR A 132 4.12 7.36 15.12
N ASN A 133 4.69 6.22 15.51
CA ASN A 133 4.16 5.40 16.60
C ASN A 133 4.52 6.06 17.95
N ALA A 134 3.50 6.50 18.69
CA ALA A 134 3.59 7.02 20.04
C ALA A 134 3.38 5.87 21.04
N GLU A 135 4.39 5.60 21.86
CA GLU A 135 4.26 4.67 22.98
C GLU A 135 3.61 5.40 24.17
N SER A 136 2.28 5.53 24.14
CA SER A 136 1.56 6.14 25.27
C SER A 136 0.24 5.43 25.56
N GLY A 137 0.08 4.97 26.81
CA GLY A 137 -1.17 4.42 27.33
C GLY A 137 -1.30 2.90 27.23
N ALA A 138 -2.53 2.40 27.36
CA ALA A 138 -2.86 0.97 27.34
C ALA A 138 -2.89 0.36 25.92
N TYR A 139 -2.99 1.20 24.88
CA TYR A 139 -3.03 0.80 23.47
C TYR A 139 -1.94 1.54 22.70
N PRO A 140 -1.38 0.94 21.63
CA PRO A 140 -0.44 1.65 20.76
C PRO A 140 -1.13 2.90 20.19
N ALA A 141 -0.43 4.03 20.22
CA ALA A 141 -0.92 5.27 19.66
C ALA A 141 -0.18 5.60 18.36
N LEU A 142 -0.89 6.13 17.37
CA LEU A 142 -0.34 6.67 16.15
C LEU A 142 -0.63 8.17 16.12
N ALA A 143 0.42 8.98 16.09
CA ALA A 143 0.32 10.42 16.01
C ALA A 143 0.53 10.88 14.56
N PHE A 144 -0.39 11.68 14.04
CA PHE A 144 -0.37 12.17 12.67
C PHE A 144 -0.03 13.66 12.64
N CYS A 145 1.06 13.98 11.96
CA CYS A 145 1.59 15.33 11.84
C CYS A 145 0.90 16.12 10.73
N PRO A 146 1.02 17.47 10.70
CA PRO A 146 0.42 18.30 9.66
C PRO A 146 0.75 17.86 8.23
N LEU A 147 1.96 17.33 8.01
CA LEU A 147 2.40 16.82 6.70
C LEU A 147 1.53 15.66 6.19
N PHE A 148 0.98 14.81 7.06
CA PHE A 148 0.09 13.71 6.66
C PHE A 148 -1.18 14.23 5.99
N PHE A 149 -1.78 15.28 6.55
CA PHE A 149 -3.02 15.87 6.01
C PHE A 149 -2.81 16.64 4.70
N GLN A 150 -1.56 16.86 4.30
CA GLN A 150 -1.19 17.43 3.00
C GLN A 150 -0.96 16.34 1.95
N GLN A 151 -0.87 15.07 2.35
CA GLN A 151 -0.72 13.96 1.43
C GLN A 151 -2.02 13.67 0.68
N ARG A 152 -1.88 13.11 -0.52
CA ARG A 152 -3.04 12.64 -1.29
C ARG A 152 -3.75 11.49 -0.57
N SER A 153 -5.06 11.45 -0.67
CA SER A 153 -5.79 10.21 -0.39
C SER A 153 -5.40 9.11 -1.38
N MET A 154 -5.66 7.84 -1.05
CA MET A 154 -5.39 6.73 -1.97
C MET A 154 -6.14 6.89 -3.30
N ALA A 155 -7.41 7.32 -3.24
CA ALA A 155 -8.22 7.56 -4.44
C ALA A 155 -7.65 8.69 -5.33
N GLU A 156 -7.06 9.74 -4.75
CA GLU A 156 -6.37 10.79 -5.50
C GLU A 156 -5.06 10.29 -6.11
N ALA A 157 -4.27 9.51 -5.38
CA ALA A 157 -3.04 8.92 -5.89
C ALA A 157 -3.32 8.00 -7.09
N ILE A 158 -4.35 7.15 -7.01
CA ILE A 158 -4.79 6.30 -8.12
C ILE A 158 -5.23 7.13 -9.32
N ARG A 159 -6.05 8.16 -9.11
CA ARG A 159 -6.52 9.04 -10.21
C ARG A 159 -5.37 9.77 -10.89
N TYR A 160 -4.44 10.32 -10.10
CA TYR A 160 -3.26 11.01 -10.61
C TYR A 160 -2.39 10.09 -11.47
N ALA A 161 -2.18 8.84 -11.02
CA ALA A 161 -1.39 7.88 -11.76
C ALA A 161 -2.13 7.30 -12.99
N ALA A 162 -3.46 7.25 -12.97
CA ALA A 162 -4.29 6.78 -14.08
C ALA A 162 -4.48 7.82 -15.20
N ASP A 163 -3.95 9.05 -15.04
CA ASP A 163 -4.05 10.11 -16.03
C ASP A 163 -3.38 9.69 -17.37
N PRO A 164 -4.15 9.53 -18.46
CA PRO A 164 -3.63 9.10 -19.75
C PRO A 164 -2.67 10.11 -20.38
N ASP A 165 -2.78 11.39 -20.03
CA ASP A 165 -1.92 12.46 -20.55
C ASP A 165 -0.59 12.56 -19.76
N GLY A 166 -0.50 11.82 -18.65
CA GLY A 166 0.65 11.80 -17.73
C GLY A 166 1.86 10.99 -18.19
N GLY A 167 1.98 10.59 -19.46
CA GLY A 167 3.25 10.06 -20.00
C GLY A 167 3.91 8.93 -19.19
N GLY A 168 3.15 7.92 -18.76
CA GLY A 168 3.67 6.75 -18.04
C GLY A 168 3.55 6.82 -16.51
N HIS A 169 2.83 7.80 -15.96
CA HIS A 169 2.59 7.92 -14.51
C HIS A 169 2.04 6.63 -13.85
N ARG A 170 1.24 5.84 -14.57
CA ARG A 170 0.66 4.57 -14.08
C ARG A 170 1.71 3.52 -13.72
N TRP A 171 2.84 3.49 -14.42
CA TRP A 171 3.87 2.46 -14.24
C TRP A 171 4.93 2.86 -13.20
N ASP A 172 4.89 4.12 -12.76
CA ASP A 172 5.83 4.66 -11.79
C ASP A 172 5.20 4.65 -10.39
N LEU A 173 5.65 3.69 -9.57
CA LEU A 173 5.20 3.51 -8.18
C LEU A 173 5.38 4.78 -7.31
N ARG A 174 6.28 5.70 -7.68
CA ARG A 174 6.45 6.99 -6.98
C ARG A 174 5.21 7.86 -7.05
N ASN A 175 4.32 7.66 -8.03
CA ASN A 175 3.07 8.42 -8.14
C ASN A 175 1.98 7.93 -7.18
N TYR A 176 2.15 6.72 -6.66
CA TYR A 176 1.27 6.14 -5.64
C TYR A 176 1.84 6.30 -4.23
N ASP A 177 3.12 6.65 -4.13
CA ASP A 177 3.88 6.75 -2.90
C ASP A 177 3.40 7.91 -1.99
N HIS A 178 3.71 7.80 -0.69
CA HIS A 178 3.41 8.79 0.36
C HIS A 178 1.94 9.22 0.44
N ASN A 179 1.00 8.39 -0.05
CA ASN A 179 -0.42 8.64 0.16
C ASN A 179 -0.86 8.27 1.59
N GLN A 180 -1.97 8.84 2.05
CA GLN A 180 -2.44 8.68 3.43
C GLN A 180 -2.64 7.21 3.84
N ALA A 181 -3.15 6.36 2.95
CA ALA A 181 -3.39 4.95 3.27
C ALA A 181 -2.08 4.15 3.43
N LEU A 182 -1.08 4.44 2.60
CA LEU A 182 0.25 3.83 2.73
C LEU A 182 0.92 4.20 4.05
N ILE A 183 0.83 5.48 4.45
CA ILE A 183 1.40 5.96 5.72
C ILE A 183 0.72 5.28 6.90
N VAL A 184 -0.61 5.18 6.89
CA VAL A 184 -1.36 4.46 7.93
C VAL A 184 -0.94 2.99 7.98
N LEU A 185 -0.92 2.30 6.84
CA LEU A 185 -0.54 0.89 6.78
C LEU A 185 0.89 0.66 7.26
N HIS A 186 1.84 1.51 6.86
CA HIS A 186 3.22 1.50 7.35
C HIS A 186 3.26 1.52 8.89
N HIS A 187 2.57 2.47 9.52
CA HIS A 187 2.60 2.59 10.98
C HIS A 187 1.87 1.46 11.70
N ILE A 188 0.82 0.90 11.10
CA ILE A 188 0.13 -0.29 11.61
C ILE A 188 1.06 -1.50 11.60
N MET A 189 1.91 -1.66 10.58
CA MET A 189 2.87 -2.75 10.50
C MET A 189 3.89 -2.74 11.64
N HIS A 190 4.25 -1.57 12.17
CA HIS A 190 5.13 -1.45 13.34
C HIS A 190 4.48 -1.89 14.67
N ILE A 191 3.16 -2.06 14.72
CA ILE A 191 2.50 -2.48 15.94
C ILE A 191 2.89 -3.94 16.23
N ASN A 192 3.39 -4.22 17.43
CA ASN A 192 3.82 -5.56 17.82
C ASN A 192 2.72 -6.63 17.66
N ALA A 193 1.45 -6.29 17.86
CA ALA A 193 0.34 -7.21 17.62
C ALA A 193 0.13 -7.55 16.13
N VAL A 194 0.72 -6.77 15.22
CA VAL A 194 0.61 -6.90 13.75
C VAL A 194 1.91 -7.45 13.16
N GLY A 195 3.01 -6.72 13.26
CA GLY A 195 4.31 -7.09 12.68
C GLY A 195 5.04 -8.13 13.53
N GLN A 196 5.00 -9.40 13.11
CA GLN A 196 5.69 -10.51 13.77
C GLN A 196 6.49 -11.34 12.76
N PRO A 197 7.83 -11.39 12.85
CA PRO A 197 8.70 -10.69 13.82
C PRO A 197 8.59 -9.16 13.69
N PRO A 198 9.11 -8.38 14.66
CA PRO A 198 9.00 -6.92 14.64
C PRO A 198 9.41 -6.34 13.28
N ILE A 199 8.49 -5.57 12.69
CA ILE A 199 8.72 -4.79 11.48
C ILE A 199 9.26 -3.44 11.91
N THR A 200 10.35 -2.99 11.30
CA THR A 200 11.07 -1.77 11.62
C THR A 200 11.31 -0.92 10.38
N ASP A 201 11.72 0.32 10.59
CA ASP A 201 12.28 1.15 9.53
C ASP A 201 13.72 0.72 9.28
N VAL A 202 13.93 -0.09 8.24
CA VAL A 202 15.26 -0.62 7.94
C VAL A 202 16.11 0.45 7.26
N ASN A 203 17.35 0.61 7.73
CA ASN A 203 18.38 1.36 7.01
C ASN A 203 19.04 0.45 5.97
N THR A 204 19.30 0.97 4.78
CA THR A 204 20.08 0.33 3.73
C THR A 204 21.33 1.17 3.42
N THR A 205 22.41 0.55 2.98
CA THR A 205 23.58 1.29 2.49
C THR A 205 23.47 1.40 0.97
N TYR A 206 23.28 2.60 0.44
CA TYR A 206 23.22 2.86 -1.01
C TYR A 206 24.39 3.76 -1.41
N HIS A 207 25.26 3.30 -2.32
CA HIS A 207 26.50 3.99 -2.75
C HIS A 207 27.40 4.47 -1.60
N GLY A 208 27.62 3.63 -0.59
CA GLY A 208 28.57 3.92 0.49
C GLY A 208 28.07 4.89 1.57
N GLY A 209 26.78 5.24 1.57
CA GLY A 209 26.13 5.97 2.67
C GLY A 209 24.96 5.18 3.28
N GLU A 210 24.83 5.20 4.59
CA GLU A 210 23.65 4.68 5.29
C GLU A 210 22.44 5.59 5.02
N ASN A 211 21.37 5.01 4.49
CA ASN A 211 20.12 5.69 4.17
C ASN A 211 18.96 4.90 4.76
N ARG A 212 17.96 5.56 5.36
CA ARG A 212 16.71 4.87 5.68
C ARG A 212 16.07 4.39 4.38
N ALA A 213 15.60 3.14 4.35
CA ALA A 213 14.97 2.58 3.17
C ALA A 213 13.52 3.04 3.01
N LEU A 214 13.33 4.36 2.89
CA LEU A 214 12.03 5.01 2.80
C LEU A 214 11.61 5.19 1.34
N GLY A 215 10.48 4.59 0.98
CA GLY A 215 9.90 4.70 -0.36
C GLY A 215 10.59 3.89 -1.49
N PRO A 216 10.03 3.95 -2.72
CA PRO A 216 10.30 3.07 -3.86
C PRO A 216 11.74 2.86 -4.26
N LYS A 217 12.59 3.87 -4.07
CA LYS A 217 13.98 3.80 -4.52
C LYS A 217 14.81 2.85 -3.65
N TYR A 218 14.58 2.85 -2.35
CA TYR A 218 15.50 2.21 -1.40
C TYR A 218 15.09 0.80 -1.03
N TRP A 219 13.78 0.49 -0.92
CA TRP A 219 13.38 -0.91 -0.73
C TRP A 219 13.62 -1.75 -1.99
N LYS A 220 13.55 -1.17 -3.20
CA LYS A 220 13.97 -1.89 -4.42
C LYS A 220 15.44 -2.27 -4.35
N TYR A 221 16.27 -1.40 -3.79
CA TYR A 221 17.68 -1.71 -3.59
C TYR A 221 17.87 -2.88 -2.60
N LEU A 222 17.14 -2.87 -1.49
CA LEU A 222 17.09 -4.01 -0.56
C LEU A 222 16.63 -5.32 -1.25
N GLY A 223 15.65 -5.26 -2.14
CA GLY A 223 15.17 -6.45 -2.85
C GLY A 223 16.12 -6.97 -3.94
N ILE A 224 16.91 -6.09 -4.56
CA ILE A 224 17.78 -6.41 -5.71
C ILE A 224 19.16 -6.90 -5.26
N GLU A 225 19.72 -6.38 -4.16
CA GLU A 225 20.94 -6.94 -3.58
C GLU A 225 20.62 -8.31 -3.01
N ASN A 226 20.89 -9.34 -3.81
CA ASN A 226 20.29 -10.67 -3.77
C ASN A 226 20.85 -11.58 -2.66
N GLU A 227 21.13 -11.01 -1.49
CA GLU A 227 21.70 -11.72 -0.34
C GLU A 227 20.58 -12.15 0.62
N ARG A 228 20.73 -13.34 1.20
CA ARG A 228 19.77 -13.93 2.14
C ARG A 228 19.40 -12.96 3.29
N ASP A 229 20.37 -12.17 3.74
CA ASP A 229 20.18 -11.19 4.82
C ASP A 229 19.29 -10.02 4.40
N ASN A 230 19.24 -9.70 3.10
CA ASN A 230 18.41 -8.62 2.56
C ASN A 230 16.94 -9.05 2.43
N VAL A 231 16.66 -10.31 2.12
CA VAL A 231 15.28 -10.84 2.15
C VAL A 231 14.67 -10.77 3.55
N ALA A 232 15.46 -11.08 4.58
CA ALA A 232 15.01 -10.95 5.96
C ALA A 232 14.75 -9.47 6.33
N GLN A 233 15.45 -8.52 5.71
CA GLN A 233 15.28 -7.09 5.92
C GLN A 233 14.06 -6.52 5.19
N THR A 234 13.83 -6.89 3.92
CA THR A 234 12.66 -6.47 3.14
C THR A 234 11.36 -6.90 3.83
N ILE A 235 11.30 -8.14 4.33
CA ILE A 235 10.14 -8.68 5.05
C ILE A 235 9.88 -7.96 6.37
N ARG A 236 10.92 -7.40 6.99
CA ARG A 236 10.84 -6.64 8.23
C ARG A 236 10.77 -5.13 8.01
N ASN A 237 10.60 -4.66 6.78
CA ASN A 237 10.50 -3.24 6.46
C ASN A 237 9.02 -2.85 6.24
N ALA A 238 8.52 -1.86 6.98
CA ALA A 238 7.12 -1.45 6.92
C ALA A 238 6.72 -0.86 5.56
N ASP A 239 7.59 -0.04 4.97
CA ASP A 239 7.38 0.52 3.63
C ASP A 239 7.32 -0.56 2.56
N THR A 240 8.16 -1.60 2.66
CA THR A 240 8.13 -2.71 1.71
C THR A 240 6.77 -3.40 1.72
N CYS A 241 6.24 -3.68 2.91
CA CYS A 241 4.91 -4.27 3.07
C CYS A 241 3.81 -3.33 2.55
N ALA A 242 3.81 -2.06 2.96
CA ALA A 242 2.77 -1.11 2.56
C ALA A 242 2.76 -0.93 1.03
N GLN A 243 3.93 -0.79 0.42
CA GLN A 243 4.07 -0.59 -1.02
C GLN A 243 3.76 -1.86 -1.82
N TYR A 244 4.11 -3.05 -1.32
CA TYR A 244 3.67 -4.30 -1.91
C TYR A 244 2.14 -4.33 -2.02
N ALA A 245 1.43 -3.99 -0.94
CA ALA A 245 -0.03 -3.96 -0.97
C ALA A 245 -0.58 -2.98 -1.99
N MET A 246 0.11 -1.87 -2.31
CA MET A 246 -0.30 -0.96 -3.37
C MET A 246 0.07 -1.47 -4.77
N GLY A 247 1.24 -2.09 -4.93
CA GLY A 247 1.78 -2.55 -6.21
C GLY A 247 1.21 -3.89 -6.71
N ASP A 248 0.94 -4.84 -5.81
CA ASP A 248 0.22 -6.10 -6.12
C ASP A 248 -1.26 -5.83 -6.43
N ASN A 249 -1.74 -4.66 -6.01
CA ASN A 249 -3.14 -4.36 -6.11
C ASN A 249 -3.58 -4.26 -7.57
N ARG A 250 -4.39 -5.25 -7.95
CA ARG A 250 -5.21 -5.30 -9.17
C ARG A 250 -6.12 -4.06 -9.37
N LEU A 251 -6.07 -3.09 -8.46
CA LEU A 251 -6.54 -1.72 -8.63
C LEU A 251 -5.90 -1.04 -9.85
N VAL A 252 -4.61 -1.31 -10.14
CA VAL A 252 -3.94 -0.74 -11.31
C VAL A 252 -4.15 -1.60 -12.56
N SER A 253 -4.66 -2.84 -12.45
CA SER A 253 -4.71 -3.80 -13.56
C SER A 253 -6.11 -4.17 -14.06
N SER A 254 -7.21 -3.68 -13.45
CA SER A 254 -8.58 -4.03 -13.87
C SER A 254 -9.10 -3.27 -15.11
N SER A 255 -8.21 -2.68 -15.90
CA SER A 255 -8.51 -2.15 -17.23
C SER A 255 -7.39 -2.54 -18.19
N CYS A 256 -7.51 -3.77 -18.72
CA CYS A 256 -6.96 -4.28 -19.97
C CYS A 256 -8.03 -5.19 -20.59
#